data_AF-A0A356FUI4-F1
#
_entry.id   AF-A0A356FUI4-F1
#
_cell.length_a   1.000
_cell.length_b   1.000
_cell.length_c   1.000
_cell.angle_alpha   90.00
_cell.angle_beta   90.00
_cell.angle_gamma   90.00
#
_symmetry.space_group_name_H-M   'P 1'
#
loop_
_entity.id
_entity.type
_entity.pdbx_description
1 polymer ?
#
loop_
_entity_poly.entity_id
_entity_poly.type
_entity_poly.pdbx_seq_one_letter_code
_entity_poly.pdbx_strand_id
1 'polypeptide(L)'
;FGSLNISGQSLQFGYDGETDKIFSVNQFTGPVPSAGIVEMSWIFSSIDFSRTAIASGIANVGFDFRDQAGTPWMLKDDTLLAGVRLSHQKGKTRVQLQSSDVAKYTTIKIFPYAVFAEELKVRVRFDFDQAGTAGSLQVIVQLGQQKEEFLVSDAVLPVGANLTGYRIIQQTKNGKTNWAMGDSVTVNEYRLSASN
;
A
#
# COMPACT_ATOMS: atom_id res chain seq x y z
N PHE A 1 -13.53 -13.86 11.95
CA PHE A 1 -13.47 -13.10 10.69
C PHE A 1 -12.39 -12.06 10.87
N GLY A 2 -11.26 -12.17 10.17
CA GLY A 2 -10.38 -11.02 10.01
C GLY A 2 -11.24 -9.88 9.47
N SER A 3 -11.50 -8.87 10.29
CA SER A 3 -12.55 -7.91 9.98
C SER A 3 -11.98 -6.83 9.09
N LEU A 4 -11.97 -7.07 7.77
CA LEU A 4 -11.99 -5.95 6.83
C LEU A 4 -13.43 -5.41 6.82
N ASN A 5 -13.73 -4.45 7.68
CA ASN A 5 -14.99 -3.73 7.61
C ASN A 5 -14.84 -2.60 6.58
N ILE A 6 -15.56 -2.70 5.47
CA ILE A 6 -15.65 -1.67 4.44
C ILE A 6 -16.94 -0.90 4.72
N SER A 7 -16.85 0.19 5.47
CA SER A 7 -17.99 1.05 5.81
C SER A 7 -17.64 2.50 5.51
N GLY A 8 -18.27 3.10 4.50
CA GLY A 8 -17.74 4.35 3.93
C GLY A 8 -16.31 4.13 3.41
N GLN A 9 -15.56 5.19 3.08
CA GLN A 9 -14.19 5.08 2.59
C GLN A 9 -13.17 4.66 3.68
N SER A 10 -13.56 3.76 4.60
CA SER A 10 -12.76 3.29 5.73
C SER A 10 -12.53 1.79 5.65
N LEU A 11 -11.31 1.37 5.97
CA LEU A 11 -10.85 -0.01 6.06
C LEU A 11 -10.18 -0.20 7.42
N GLN A 12 -10.67 -1.15 8.22
CA GLN A 12 -9.97 -1.55 9.44
C GLN A 12 -9.23 -2.86 9.19
N PHE A 13 -7.98 -2.93 9.63
CA PHE A 13 -7.15 -4.11 9.64
C PHE A 13 -6.88 -4.50 11.08
N GLY A 14 -7.02 -5.78 11.37
CA GLY A 14 -6.71 -6.35 12.67
C GLY A 14 -6.51 -7.85 12.50
N TYR A 15 -5.89 -8.48 13.48
CA TYR A 15 -5.73 -9.93 13.50
C TYR A 15 -6.57 -10.55 14.60
N ASP A 16 -7.44 -11.48 14.23
CA ASP A 16 -8.42 -12.14 15.11
C ASP A 16 -7.91 -13.45 15.73
N GLY A 17 -6.69 -13.88 15.42
CA GLY A 17 -6.13 -15.15 15.91
C GLY A 17 -6.29 -16.33 14.96
N GLU A 18 -7.12 -16.21 13.93
CA GLU A 18 -7.52 -17.34 13.08
C GLU A 18 -7.21 -17.11 11.59
N THR A 19 -7.29 -15.87 11.11
CA THR A 19 -7.17 -15.56 9.68
C THR A 19 -5.71 -15.46 9.23
N ASP A 20 -5.25 -16.30 8.30
CA ASP A 20 -3.83 -16.37 7.88
C ASP A 20 -3.35 -15.25 6.94
N LYS A 21 -4.28 -14.59 6.25
CA LYS A 21 -4.06 -13.41 5.38
C LYS A 21 -5.38 -12.82 4.89
N ILE A 22 -5.37 -11.52 4.54
CA ILE A 22 -6.42 -10.88 3.74
C ILE A 22 -5.81 -10.41 2.42
N PHE A 23 -6.43 -10.81 1.32
CA PHE A 23 -6.16 -10.32 -0.03
C PHE A 23 -7.51 -9.95 -0.65
N SER A 24 -7.81 -8.65 -0.71
CA SER A 24 -8.99 -8.16 -1.45
C SER A 24 -8.54 -7.52 -2.74
N VAL A 25 -9.25 -7.81 -3.81
CA VAL A 25 -8.90 -7.38 -5.16
C VAL A 25 -10.00 -6.45 -5.62
N ASN A 26 -9.62 -5.28 -6.11
CA ASN A 26 -10.54 -4.26 -6.53
C ASN A 26 -10.15 -3.78 -7.93
N GLN A 27 -11.08 -3.90 -8.88
CA GLN A 27 -10.92 -3.32 -10.20
C GLN A 27 -11.53 -1.92 -10.21
N PHE A 28 -10.94 -0.99 -10.96
CA PHE A 28 -11.57 0.32 -11.16
C PHE A 28 -12.73 0.17 -12.14
N THR A 29 -13.91 0.65 -11.73
CA THR A 29 -15.11 0.69 -12.58
C THR A 29 -15.14 2.02 -13.34
N GLY A 30 -14.44 2.10 -14.47
CA GLY A 30 -14.34 3.32 -15.27
C GLY A 30 -13.31 3.20 -16.40
N PRO A 31 -13.07 4.27 -17.17
CA PRO A 31 -11.97 4.31 -18.13
C PRO A 31 -10.67 3.96 -17.41
N VAL A 32 -9.91 3.00 -17.97
CA VAL A 32 -8.63 2.59 -17.41
C VAL A 32 -7.65 3.75 -17.57
N PRO A 33 -7.09 4.32 -16.49
CA PRO A 33 -6.10 5.37 -16.60
C PRO A 33 -4.82 4.83 -17.26
N SER A 34 -4.42 5.48 -18.35
CA SER A 34 -3.26 5.12 -19.18
C SER A 34 -2.52 6.34 -19.76
N ALA A 35 -2.88 7.54 -19.31
CA ALA A 35 -2.33 8.81 -19.75
C ALA A 35 -2.46 9.85 -18.62
N GLY A 36 -1.67 10.92 -18.69
CA GLY A 36 -1.65 11.98 -17.69
C GLY A 36 -1.09 11.53 -16.34
N ILE A 37 -1.36 12.35 -15.32
CA ILE A 37 -0.93 12.09 -13.96
C ILE A 37 -2.11 11.55 -13.16
N VAL A 38 -1.88 10.41 -12.52
CA VAL A 38 -2.87 9.72 -11.69
C VAL A 38 -2.29 9.53 -10.30
N GLU A 39 -3.10 9.82 -9.28
CA GLU A 39 -2.69 9.69 -7.89
C GLU A 39 -3.65 8.78 -7.13
N MET A 40 -3.06 7.81 -6.42
CA MET A 40 -3.74 7.05 -5.39
C MET A 40 -3.32 7.57 -4.03
N SER A 41 -4.30 7.98 -3.21
CA SER A 41 -4.03 8.50 -1.87
C SER A 41 -4.87 7.77 -0.83
N TRP A 42 -4.35 7.66 0.40
CA TRP A 42 -5.08 7.15 1.55
C TRP A 42 -4.43 7.66 2.85
N ILE A 43 -5.19 7.59 3.94
CA ILE A 43 -4.74 8.04 5.27
C ILE A 43 -4.75 6.84 6.20
N PHE A 44 -3.60 6.49 6.78
CA PHE A 44 -3.57 5.65 7.96
C PHE A 44 -3.95 6.50 9.18
N SER A 45 -5.23 6.49 9.53
CA SER A 45 -5.80 7.33 10.60
C SER A 45 -5.54 6.78 12.00
N SER A 46 -5.20 5.49 12.09
CA SER A 46 -4.75 4.85 13.33
C SER A 46 -3.78 3.73 12.99
N ILE A 47 -2.64 3.69 13.69
CA ILE A 47 -1.64 2.64 13.54
C ILE A 47 -1.23 2.22 14.96
N ASP A 48 -1.52 0.97 15.32
CA ASP A 48 -1.08 0.34 16.55
C ASP A 48 -0.53 -1.07 16.27
N PHE A 49 0.79 -1.20 16.36
CA PHE A 49 1.52 -2.47 16.31
C PHE A 49 2.14 -2.84 17.68
N SER A 50 1.65 -2.27 18.78
CA SER A 50 2.30 -2.38 20.10
C SER A 50 2.45 -3.82 20.57
N ARG A 51 1.46 -4.69 20.33
CA ARG A 51 1.52 -6.10 20.73
C ARG A 51 2.43 -6.89 19.82
N THR A 52 2.43 -6.60 18.51
CA THR A 52 3.39 -7.20 17.57
C THR A 52 4.81 -6.81 17.96
N ALA A 53 5.03 -5.56 18.39
CA ALA A 53 6.33 -5.10 18.86
C ALA A 53 6.80 -5.87 20.11
N ILE A 54 5.93 -6.07 21.11
CA ILE A 54 6.22 -6.86 22.32
C ILE A 54 6.56 -8.31 21.96
N ALA A 55 5.80 -8.91 21.02
CA ALA A 55 6.01 -10.27 20.55
C ALA A 55 7.21 -10.42 19.59
N SER A 56 7.95 -9.33 19.31
CA SER A 56 9.02 -9.29 18.30
C SER A 56 8.56 -9.80 16.93
N GLY A 57 7.29 -9.56 16.60
CA GLY A 57 6.67 -10.03 15.39
C GLY A 57 6.86 -9.10 14.20
N ILE A 58 6.24 -9.52 13.10
CA ILE A 58 6.15 -8.82 11.84
C ILE A 58 4.67 -8.62 11.54
N ALA A 59 4.29 -7.42 11.09
CA ALA A 59 2.95 -7.11 10.60
C ALA A 59 3.07 -6.32 9.29
N ASN A 60 2.29 -6.68 8.27
CA ASN A 60 2.30 -6.00 6.97
C ASN A 60 0.88 -5.66 6.51
N VAL A 61 0.66 -4.40 6.13
CA VAL A 61 -0.60 -3.91 5.58
C VAL A 61 -0.37 -2.88 4.49
N GLY A 62 -1.07 -2.94 3.37
CA GLY A 62 -0.90 -1.97 2.30
C GLY A 62 -1.70 -2.26 1.05
N PHE A 63 -1.24 -1.65 -0.05
CA PHE A 63 -1.88 -1.69 -1.35
C PHE A 63 -0.89 -2.11 -2.44
N ASP A 64 -1.32 -2.98 -3.34
CA ASP A 64 -0.65 -3.18 -4.62
C ASP A 64 -1.48 -2.56 -5.74
N PHE A 65 -0.82 -1.95 -6.72
CA PHE A 65 -1.40 -1.36 -7.93
C PHE A 65 -1.04 -2.22 -9.12
N ARG A 66 -2.03 -2.47 -9.99
CA ARG A 66 -1.98 -3.56 -10.95
C ARG A 66 -2.40 -3.13 -12.35
N ASP A 67 -1.70 -3.67 -13.34
CA ASP A 67 -2.09 -3.66 -14.75
C ASP A 67 -2.52 -5.07 -15.17
N GLN A 68 -3.73 -5.17 -15.69
CA GLN A 68 -4.37 -6.40 -16.13
C GLN A 68 -4.55 -6.49 -17.64
N ALA A 69 -3.95 -5.58 -18.42
CA ALA A 69 -4.00 -5.48 -19.89
C ALA A 69 -4.62 -6.71 -20.60
N GLY A 70 -5.94 -6.72 -20.73
CA GLY A 70 -6.68 -7.69 -21.56
C GLY A 70 -6.89 -9.11 -21.02
N THR A 71 -6.49 -9.45 -19.78
CA THR A 71 -6.71 -10.81 -19.23
C THR A 71 -7.73 -10.86 -18.09
N PRO A 72 -8.81 -11.67 -18.22
CA PRO A 72 -9.69 -11.98 -17.12
C PRO A 72 -8.95 -12.72 -16.01
N TRP A 73 -9.25 -12.33 -14.79
CA TRP A 73 -8.71 -12.80 -13.52
C TRP A 73 -8.54 -14.34 -13.44
N MET A 74 -7.29 -14.83 -13.35
CA MET A 74 -6.82 -16.04 -12.63
C MET A 74 -5.46 -16.61 -13.11
N LEU A 75 -4.73 -15.97 -14.03
CA LEU A 75 -3.48 -16.53 -14.56
C LEU A 75 -2.39 -15.46 -14.69
N LYS A 76 -1.18 -15.88 -14.32
CA LYS A 76 0.22 -15.40 -14.53
C LYS A 76 0.56 -14.00 -15.10
N ASP A 77 -0.36 -13.21 -15.63
CA ASP A 77 -0.09 -11.99 -16.41
C ASP A 77 -0.53 -10.67 -15.71
N ASP A 78 -1.01 -10.75 -14.47
CA ASP A 78 -1.28 -9.55 -13.64
C ASP A 78 0.02 -8.88 -13.21
N THR A 79 0.35 -7.75 -13.85
CA THR A 79 1.61 -7.03 -13.66
C THR A 79 1.50 -6.10 -12.46
N LEU A 80 2.41 -6.26 -11.50
CA LEU A 80 2.59 -5.29 -10.43
C LEU A 80 3.17 -4.01 -11.01
N LEU A 81 2.45 -2.89 -10.87
CA LEU A 81 2.99 -1.57 -11.18
C LEU A 81 3.78 -1.03 -9.98
N ALA A 82 3.16 -1.07 -8.81
CA ALA A 82 3.77 -0.68 -7.55
C ALA A 82 3.06 -1.35 -6.37
N GLY A 83 3.77 -1.64 -5.29
CA GLY A 83 3.19 -2.04 -4.02
C GLY A 83 3.69 -1.13 -2.91
N VAL A 84 2.79 -0.51 -2.14
CA VAL A 84 3.16 0.33 -1.00
C VAL A 84 2.51 -0.19 0.26
N ARG A 85 3.32 -0.45 1.29
CA ARG A 85 2.83 -1.02 2.55
C ARG A 85 3.52 -0.46 3.78
N LEU A 86 2.80 -0.49 4.89
CA LEU A 86 3.38 -0.46 6.22
C LEU A 86 3.88 -1.85 6.60
N SER A 87 5.09 -1.88 7.16
CA SER A 87 5.70 -3.08 7.71
C SER A 87 6.27 -2.78 9.10
N HIS A 88 5.68 -3.38 10.13
CA HIS A 88 6.27 -3.40 11.46
C HIS A 88 7.19 -4.61 11.60
N GLN A 89 8.42 -4.39 12.05
CA GLN A 89 9.35 -5.47 12.45
C GLN A 89 10.51 -4.87 13.27
N LYS A 90 11.00 -5.64 14.25
CA LYS A 90 12.13 -5.24 15.11
C LYS A 90 11.92 -3.88 15.79
N GLY A 91 10.71 -3.66 16.33
CA GLY A 91 10.34 -2.44 17.05
C GLY A 91 10.23 -1.17 16.20
N LYS A 92 10.31 -1.28 14.87
CA LYS A 92 10.23 -0.14 13.94
C LYS A 92 9.13 -0.37 12.92
N THR A 93 8.43 0.70 12.58
CA THR A 93 7.45 0.69 11.48
C THR A 93 8.11 1.29 10.24
N ARG A 94 7.84 0.71 9.07
CA ARG A 94 8.47 1.08 7.80
C ARG A 94 7.41 1.33 6.75
N VAL A 95 7.62 2.36 5.94
CA VAL A 95 6.98 2.42 4.62
C VAL A 95 7.89 1.66 3.67
N GLN A 96 7.30 0.73 2.92
CA GLN A 96 8.01 -0.06 1.94
C GLN A 96 7.37 0.09 0.57
N LEU A 97 8.22 0.05 -0.46
CA LEU A 97 7.81 0.06 -1.86
C LEU A 97 8.28 -1.24 -2.54
N GLN A 98 7.45 -1.80 -3.40
CA GLN A 98 7.83 -2.76 -4.42
C GLN A 98 7.51 -2.17 -5.79
N SER A 99 8.52 -1.75 -6.54
CA SER A 99 8.35 -1.32 -7.93
C SER A 99 8.17 -2.52 -8.85
N SER A 100 7.65 -2.30 -10.06
CA SER A 100 7.40 -3.34 -11.07
C SER A 100 8.63 -4.18 -11.44
N ASP A 101 9.82 -3.58 -11.38
CA ASP A 101 11.11 -4.18 -11.71
C ASP A 101 11.79 -4.87 -10.51
N VAL A 102 11.25 -4.72 -9.30
CA VAL A 102 11.84 -5.26 -8.07
C VAL A 102 10.97 -6.40 -7.51
N ALA A 103 11.59 -7.57 -7.32
CA ALA A 103 10.88 -8.76 -6.84
C ALA A 103 10.46 -8.71 -5.35
N LYS A 104 10.96 -7.74 -4.58
CA LYS A 104 10.76 -7.66 -3.12
C LYS A 104 10.52 -6.21 -2.69
N TYR A 105 9.70 -6.04 -1.65
CA TYR A 105 9.56 -4.75 -0.98
C TYR A 105 10.89 -4.26 -0.39
N THR A 106 11.25 -3.03 -0.71
CA THR A 106 12.39 -2.29 -0.14
C THR A 106 11.88 -1.24 0.85
N THR A 107 12.69 -0.89 1.84
CA THR A 107 12.30 0.12 2.84
C THR A 107 12.63 1.51 2.32
N ILE A 108 11.63 2.39 2.29
CA ILE A 108 11.77 3.78 1.80
C ILE A 108 11.62 4.81 2.92
N LYS A 109 11.04 4.43 4.07
CA LYS A 109 11.01 5.24 5.29
C LYS A 109 10.99 4.36 6.53
N ILE A 110 11.62 4.83 7.61
CA ILE A 110 11.62 4.19 8.92
C ILE A 110 11.06 5.15 9.96
N PHE A 111 10.12 4.67 10.75
CA PHE A 111 9.59 5.31 11.95
C PHE A 111 10.02 4.51 13.18
N PRO A 112 10.62 5.14 14.21
CA PRO A 112 11.19 4.44 15.36
C PRO A 112 10.12 4.06 16.41
N TYR A 113 8.87 3.87 16.01
CA TYR A 113 7.76 3.57 16.90
C TYR A 113 6.77 2.59 16.27
N ALA A 114 6.06 1.86 17.13
CA ALA A 114 5.03 0.89 16.77
C ALA A 114 3.62 1.51 16.71
N VAL A 115 3.42 2.63 17.40
CA VAL A 115 2.15 3.35 17.52
C VAL A 115 2.35 4.77 17.01
N PHE A 116 1.42 5.26 16.20
CA PHE A 116 1.48 6.61 15.65
C PHE A 116 0.50 7.50 16.42
N ALA A 117 0.99 8.64 16.92
CA ALA A 117 0.16 9.66 17.56
C ALA A 117 -0.55 10.56 16.53
N GLU A 118 0.01 10.65 15.32
CA GLU A 118 -0.52 11.44 14.21
C GLU A 118 -0.87 10.52 13.03
N GLU A 119 -1.80 10.95 12.20
CA GLU A 119 -2.17 10.23 11.00
C GLU A 119 -1.03 10.23 9.97
N LEU A 120 -0.90 9.16 9.20
CA LEU A 120 0.06 9.07 8.11
C LEU A 120 -0.68 9.05 6.77
N LYS A 121 -0.59 10.15 6.03
CA LYS A 121 -1.07 10.24 4.66
C LYS A 121 -0.03 9.66 3.71
N VAL A 122 -0.49 8.85 2.76
CA VAL A 122 0.34 8.28 1.70
C VAL A 122 -0.29 8.62 0.36
N ARG A 123 0.55 9.00 -0.60
CA ARG A 123 0.18 9.25 -1.99
C ARG A 123 1.14 8.52 -2.91
N VAL A 124 0.60 7.87 -3.92
CA VAL A 124 1.36 7.21 -4.98
C VAL A 124 0.94 7.84 -6.30
N ARG A 125 1.90 8.50 -6.95
CA ARG A 125 1.68 9.20 -8.21
C ARG A 125 2.27 8.39 -9.35
N PHE A 126 1.44 8.16 -10.37
CA PHE A 126 1.76 7.54 -11.63
C PHE A 126 1.72 8.62 -12.71
N ASP A 127 2.84 8.85 -13.40
CA ASP A 127 2.93 9.76 -14.53
C ASP A 127 2.99 8.92 -15.81
N PHE A 128 1.82 8.67 -16.41
CA PHE A 128 1.70 7.81 -17.59
C PHE A 128 2.29 8.45 -18.84
N ASP A 129 2.27 9.78 -18.92
CA ASP A 129 2.88 10.53 -20.03
C ASP A 129 4.41 10.43 -20.01
N GLN A 130 4.99 10.19 -18.84
CA GLN A 130 6.43 9.97 -18.65
C GLN A 130 6.79 8.49 -18.43
N ALA A 131 5.89 7.55 -18.71
CA ALA A 131 6.16 6.12 -18.52
C ALA A 131 7.44 5.66 -19.23
N GLY A 132 8.24 4.83 -18.55
CA GLY A 132 9.58 4.43 -18.99
C GLY A 132 10.71 5.38 -18.59
N THR A 133 10.42 6.53 -17.98
CA THR A 133 11.43 7.47 -17.47
C THR A 133 11.52 7.48 -15.96
N ALA A 134 12.69 7.83 -15.41
CA ALA A 134 12.90 7.94 -13.96
C ALA A 134 11.98 9.01 -13.36
N GLY A 135 11.28 8.65 -12.28
CA GLY A 135 10.36 9.55 -11.58
C GLY A 135 8.92 9.51 -12.08
N SER A 136 8.62 8.65 -13.07
CA SER A 136 7.24 8.36 -13.49
C SER A 136 6.42 7.60 -12.44
N LEU A 137 7.07 7.08 -11.39
CA LEU A 137 6.44 6.59 -10.18
C LEU A 137 7.00 7.33 -8.97
N GLN A 138 6.11 7.93 -8.15
CA GLN A 138 6.50 8.64 -6.94
C GLN A 138 5.71 8.15 -5.73
N VAL A 139 6.36 8.10 -4.58
CA VAL A 139 5.70 7.83 -3.28
C VAL A 139 5.94 9.02 -2.36
N ILE A 140 4.85 9.63 -1.92
CA ILE A 140 4.86 10.82 -1.07
C ILE A 140 4.17 10.47 0.23
N VAL A 141 4.74 10.92 1.35
CA VAL A 141 4.13 10.74 2.67
C VAL A 141 4.05 12.04 3.44
N GLN A 142 3.08 12.11 4.35
CA GLN A 142 2.93 13.21 5.29
C GLN A 142 2.49 12.66 6.64
N LEU A 143 3.23 12.96 7.70
CA LEU A 143 2.87 12.60 9.07
C LEU A 143 2.25 13.82 9.76
N GLY A 144 0.99 13.72 10.18
CA GLY A 144 0.26 14.83 10.78
C GLY A 144 0.30 16.09 9.92
N GLN A 145 0.71 17.21 10.51
CA GLN A 145 0.84 18.51 9.83
C GLN A 145 2.26 18.79 9.32
N GLN A 146 3.13 17.77 9.30
CA GLN A 146 4.50 17.93 8.83
C GLN A 146 4.55 18.20 7.32
N LYS A 147 5.69 18.68 6.83
CA LYS A 147 5.91 18.86 5.40
C LYS A 147 5.87 17.51 4.69
N GLU A 148 5.30 17.47 3.50
CA GLU A 148 5.32 16.28 2.67
C GLU A 148 6.75 15.87 2.28
N GLU A 149 7.01 14.58 2.34
CA GLU A 149 8.28 13.97 1.98
C GLU A 149 8.10 13.12 0.72
N PHE A 150 8.89 13.42 -0.32
CA PHE A 150 9.00 12.60 -1.53
C PHE A 150 10.01 11.47 -1.25
N LEU A 151 9.50 10.31 -0.85
CA LEU A 151 10.35 9.18 -0.45
C LEU A 151 10.97 8.45 -1.64
N VAL A 152 10.29 8.49 -2.78
CA VAL A 152 10.72 7.88 -4.03
C VAL A 152 10.42 8.88 -5.14
N SER A 153 11.45 9.27 -5.87
CA SER A 153 11.34 10.27 -6.95
C SER A 153 11.99 9.83 -8.26
N ASP A 154 12.58 8.63 -8.32
CA ASP A 154 13.32 8.09 -9.46
C ASP A 154 12.79 6.73 -9.93
N ALA A 155 11.78 6.15 -9.26
CA ALA A 155 11.17 4.90 -9.71
C ALA A 155 10.48 5.07 -11.08
N VAL A 156 10.47 3.97 -11.84
CA VAL A 156 10.00 3.94 -13.22
C VAL A 156 8.71 3.13 -13.31
N LEU A 157 7.68 3.73 -13.90
CA LEU A 157 6.49 3.04 -14.36
C LEU A 157 6.81 2.35 -15.71
N PRO A 158 6.42 1.08 -15.95
CA PRO A 158 6.65 0.42 -17.23
C PRO A 158 6.01 1.15 -18.41
N VAL A 159 6.67 1.13 -19.57
CA VAL A 159 6.10 1.66 -20.82
C VAL A 159 4.83 0.88 -21.17
N GLY A 160 3.76 1.60 -21.52
CA GLY A 160 2.46 1.01 -21.88
C GLY A 160 1.64 0.49 -20.69
N ALA A 161 2.06 0.79 -19.46
CA ALA A 161 1.31 0.44 -18.26
C ALA A 161 -0.06 1.12 -18.21
N ASN A 162 -1.03 0.39 -17.65
CA ASN A 162 -2.39 0.87 -17.40
C ASN A 162 -2.79 0.58 -15.95
N LEU A 163 -3.38 1.55 -15.25
CA LEU A 163 -3.84 1.33 -13.88
C LEU A 163 -5.23 0.70 -13.86
N THR A 164 -5.30 -0.61 -13.97
CA THR A 164 -6.58 -1.35 -14.05
C THR A 164 -7.24 -1.62 -12.69
N GLY A 165 -6.46 -1.64 -11.61
CA GLY A 165 -6.99 -1.93 -10.29
C GLY A 165 -5.94 -1.89 -9.18
N TYR A 166 -6.38 -2.29 -7.99
CA TYR A 166 -5.54 -2.40 -6.81
C TYR A 166 -5.92 -3.59 -5.92
N ARG A 167 -4.98 -4.04 -5.10
CA ARG A 167 -5.19 -5.06 -4.08
C ARG A 167 -4.97 -4.47 -2.71
N ILE A 168 -5.86 -4.79 -1.78
CA ILE A 168 -5.67 -4.57 -0.36
C ILE A 168 -4.96 -5.82 0.20
N ILE A 169 -3.88 -5.60 0.93
CA ILE A 169 -3.03 -6.66 1.45
C ILE A 169 -2.94 -6.54 2.96
N GLN A 170 -3.25 -7.64 3.65
CA GLN A 170 -2.90 -7.87 5.04
C GLN A 170 -2.23 -9.25 5.15
N GLN A 171 -0.98 -9.29 5.59
CA GLN A 171 -0.33 -10.55 5.94
C GLN A 171 -0.39 -10.70 7.46
N THR A 172 -0.88 -11.81 7.97
CA THR A 172 -1.06 -12.02 9.42
C THR A 172 -0.18 -13.16 9.93
N LYS A 173 -0.29 -14.36 9.35
CA LYS A 173 0.57 -15.53 9.67
C LYS A 173 1.41 -16.02 8.47
N ASN A 174 0.97 -15.77 7.25
CA ASN A 174 1.69 -16.19 6.05
C ASN A 174 2.90 -15.28 5.75
N GLY A 175 3.90 -15.78 5.03
CA GLY A 175 5.02 -14.97 4.52
C GLY A 175 6.01 -14.56 5.61
N LYS A 176 6.16 -15.37 6.67
CA LYS A 176 6.94 -15.06 7.89
C LYS A 176 6.37 -13.91 8.72
N THR A 177 5.11 -13.53 8.48
CA THR A 177 4.39 -12.56 9.29
C THR A 177 3.81 -13.24 10.53
N ASN A 178 3.75 -12.54 11.65
CA ASN A 178 3.18 -13.01 12.92
C ASN A 178 2.59 -11.82 13.65
N TRP A 179 1.58 -11.22 13.02
CA TRP A 179 0.86 -10.08 13.57
C TRP A 179 0.17 -10.52 14.87
N ALA A 180 0.39 -9.78 15.96
CA ALA A 180 -0.22 -10.08 17.24
C ALA A 180 -1.70 -9.68 17.30
N MET A 181 -2.51 -10.49 17.99
CA MET A 181 -3.92 -10.21 18.23
C MET A 181 -4.10 -8.98 19.13
N GLY A 182 -5.01 -8.08 18.74
CA GLY A 182 -5.30 -6.83 19.43
C GLY A 182 -4.57 -5.60 18.89
N ASP A 183 -3.64 -5.79 17.95
CA ASP A 183 -3.13 -4.69 17.12
C ASP A 183 -4.16 -4.32 16.04
N SER A 184 -4.13 -3.06 15.61
CA SER A 184 -5.02 -2.58 14.55
C SER A 184 -4.40 -1.48 13.71
N VAL A 185 -4.83 -1.41 12.46
CA VAL A 185 -4.53 -0.29 11.56
C VAL A 185 -5.82 0.13 10.89
N THR A 186 -6.13 1.41 10.90
CA THR A 186 -7.29 1.96 10.19
C THR A 186 -6.81 2.80 9.03
N VAL A 187 -7.39 2.57 7.85
CA VAL A 187 -7.20 3.37 6.64
C VAL A 187 -8.48 4.09 6.30
N ASN A 188 -8.43 5.40 6.11
CA ASN A 188 -9.53 6.24 5.67
C ASN A 188 -9.19 6.94 4.35
N GLU A 189 -10.23 7.48 3.72
CA GLU A 189 -10.12 8.38 2.57
C GLU A 189 -9.26 7.83 1.42
N TYR A 190 -9.32 6.51 1.18
CA TYR A 190 -8.62 5.94 0.04
C TYR A 190 -9.30 6.37 -1.27
N ARG A 191 -8.59 7.10 -2.13
CA ARG A 191 -9.13 7.77 -3.31
C ARG A 191 -8.17 7.65 -4.50
N LEU A 192 -8.77 7.55 -5.69
CA LEU A 192 -8.10 7.74 -6.98
C LEU A 192 -8.45 9.13 -7.50
N SER A 193 -7.46 9.91 -7.89
CA SER A 193 -7.63 11.17 -8.62
C SER A 193 -6.78 11.16 -9.89
N ALA A 194 -7.25 11.85 -10.92
CA ALA A 194 -6.51 12.08 -12.16
C ALA A 194 -6.46 13.59 -12.41
N SER A 195 -5.29 14.08 -12.81
CA SER A 195 -5.09 15.43 -13.32
C SER A 195 -4.63 15.32 -14.76
N ASN A 196 -5.46 15.84 -15.68
CA ASN A 196 -5.09 16.07 -17.07
C ASN A 196 -4.29 17.36 -17.20
#